data_AF-A0A926QK00-F1
#
_entry.id   AF-A0A926QK00-F1
#
_cell.length_a   1.000
_cell.length_b   1.000
_cell.length_c   1.000
_cell.angle_alpha   90.00
_cell.angle_beta   90.00
_cell.angle_gamma   90.00
#
_symmetry.space_group_name_H-M   'P 1'
#
loop_
_entity.id
_entity.type
_entity.pdbx_description
1 polymer ?
#
loop_
_entity_poly.entity_id
_entity_poly.type
_entity_poly.pdbx_seq_one_letter_code
_entity_poly.pdbx_strand_id
1 'polypeptide(L)' 'MPNTYKVKKTDAGNALFEGQKVTPYYEDTKEMIINGARADADHHVKKDGQYFAEHFEISGGN' A
#
# COMPACT_ATOMS: atom_id res chain seq x y z
N MET A 1 14.34 5.96 -0.36
CA MET A 1 13.85 4.67 0.19
C MET A 1 12.33 4.68 0.07
N PRO A 2 11.64 3.53 -0.02
CA PRO A 2 10.19 3.49 -0.07
C PRO A 2 9.61 4.12 1.20
N ASN A 3 8.53 4.88 1.06
CA ASN A 3 7.78 5.40 2.19
C ASN A 3 7.10 4.26 2.95
N THR A 4 6.88 4.46 4.24
CA THR A 4 5.97 3.59 5.00
C THR A 4 4.57 4.19 5.01
N TYR A 5 3.59 3.36 4.66
CA TYR A 5 2.18 3.71 4.61
C TYR A 5 1.43 3.05 5.74
N LYS A 6 0.40 3.72 6.26
CA LYS A 6 -0.59 3.14 7.15
C LYS A 6 -1.87 2.88 6.37
N VAL A 7 -2.43 1.68 6.54
CA VAL A 7 -3.71 1.30 5.95
C VAL A 7 -4.83 2.00 6.72
N LYS A 8 -5.66 2.77 6.02
CA LYS A 8 -6.80 3.51 6.60
C LYS A 8 -8.12 2.75 6.57
N LYS A 9 -8.22 1.76 5.67
CA LYS A 9 -9.46 1.02 5.41
C LYS A 9 -9.10 -0.42 5.10
N THR A 10 -9.77 -1.36 5.76
CA THR A 10 -9.54 -2.79 5.55
C THR A 10 -9.96 -3.21 4.14
N ASP A 11 -9.07 -3.93 3.47
CA ASP A 11 -9.32 -4.65 2.23
C ASP A 11 -8.80 -6.10 2.38
N ALA A 12 -9.69 -6.96 2.86
CA ALA A 12 -9.37 -8.36 3.11
C ALA A 12 -9.01 -9.13 1.83
N GLY A 13 -9.50 -8.70 0.67
CA GLY A 13 -9.18 -9.32 -0.62
C GLY A 13 -7.71 -9.16 -0.99
N ASN A 14 -7.07 -8.10 -0.49
CA ASN A 14 -5.66 -7.79 -0.68
C ASN A 14 -4.81 -8.00 0.60
N ALA A 15 -5.36 -8.65 1.62
CA ALA A 15 -4.71 -8.86 2.92
C ALA A 15 -4.20 -7.55 3.57
N LEU A 16 -4.96 -6.47 3.42
CA LEU A 16 -4.69 -5.16 4.01
C LEU A 16 -5.67 -4.91 5.16
N PHE A 17 -5.15 -4.67 6.35
CA PHE A 17 -5.97 -4.44 7.55
C PHE A 17 -5.78 -3.03 8.08
N GLU A 18 -6.87 -2.37 8.45
CA GLU A 18 -6.83 -1.01 9.01
C GLU A 18 -5.82 -0.90 10.17
N GLY A 19 -4.97 0.13 10.13
CA GLY A 19 -3.89 0.35 11.09
C GLY A 19 -2.58 -0.37 10.76
N GLN A 20 -2.58 -1.34 9.84
CA GLN A 20 -1.37 -2.04 9.39
C GLN A 20 -0.38 -1.05 8.75
N LYS A 21 0.90 -1.23 9.05
CA LYS A 21 1.98 -0.56 8.32
C LYS A 21 2.41 -1.40 7.14
N VAL A 22 2.56 -0.76 5.98
CA VAL A 22 2.96 -1.37 4.73
C VAL A 22 4.12 -0.58 4.17
N THR A 23 5.19 -1.29 3.83
CA THR A 23 6.35 -0.73 3.14
C THR A 23 6.42 -1.41 1.77
N PRO A 24 6.26 -0.65 0.67
CA PRO A 24 6.42 -1.18 -0.68
C PRO A 24 7.85 -1.68 -0.88
N TYR A 25 8.00 -2.81 -1.59
CA TYR A 25 9.33 -3.24 -2.03
C TYR A 25 9.76 -2.49 -3.31
N TYR A 26 8.80 -1.88 -4.01
CA TYR A 26 9.05 -0.94 -5.10
C TYR A 26 8.10 0.26 -4.99
N GLU A 27 8.60 1.46 -5.26
CA GLU A 27 7.81 2.68 -5.27
C GLU A 27 8.43 3.73 -6.20
N ASP A 28 7.60 4.38 -7.00
CA ASP A 28 7.97 5.57 -7.75
C ASP A 28 6.92 6.69 -7.55
N THR A 29 6.93 7.68 -8.45
CA THR A 29 6.03 8.83 -8.40
C THR A 29 4.59 8.49 -8.79
N LYS A 30 4.35 7.38 -9.49
CA LYS A 30 3.05 6.98 -10.03
C LYS A 30 2.45 5.80 -9.29
N GLU A 31 3.26 4.82 -8.90
CA GLU A 31 2.77 3.61 -8.26
C GLU A 31 3.64 3.15 -7.08
N MET A 32 3.04 2.30 -6.26
CA MET A 32 3.75 1.48 -5.29
C MET A 32 3.33 0.03 -5.45
N ILE A 33 4.26 -0.89 -5.20
CA ILE A 33 4.02 -2.33 -5.29
C ILE A 33 4.30 -2.96 -3.93
N ILE A 34 3.29 -3.67 -3.44
CA ILE A 34 3.30 -4.37 -2.15
C ILE A 34 2.95 -5.84 -2.40
N ASN A 35 3.29 -6.71 -1.45
CA ASN A 35 2.87 -8.11 -1.53
C ASN A 35 1.34 -8.20 -1.57
N GLY A 36 0.82 -8.97 -2.50
CA GLY A 36 -0.60 -9.29 -2.58
C GLY A 36 -1.03 -10.29 -1.50
N ALA A 37 -2.33 -10.63 -1.50
CA ALA A 37 -2.89 -11.59 -0.54
C ALA A 37 -2.33 -13.02 -0.69
N ARG A 38 -1.72 -13.34 -1.83
CA ARG A 38 -1.07 -14.62 -2.11
C ARG A 38 0.42 -14.40 -2.33
N ALA A 39 1.22 -15.41 -2.02
CA ALA A 39 2.68 -15.33 -2.12
C ALA A 39 3.20 -15.12 -3.55
N ASP A 40 2.39 -15.42 -4.56
CA ASP A 40 2.68 -15.28 -5.99
C ASP A 40 1.97 -14.07 -6.64
N ALA A 41 1.34 -13.22 -5.83
CA ALA A 41 0.59 -12.06 -6.32
C ALA A 41 1.23 -10.75 -5.86
N ASP A 42 1.31 -9.82 -6.81
CA ASP A 42 1.73 -8.45 -6.55
C ASP A 42 0.51 -7.53 -6.54
N HIS A 43 0.52 -6.56 -5.63
CA HIS A 43 -0.53 -5.54 -5.56
C HIS A 43 0.02 -4.20 -5.99
N HIS A 44 -0.32 -3.83 -7.23
CA HIS A 44 -0.01 -2.54 -7.82
C HIS A 44 -1.02 -1.48 -7.37
N VAL A 45 -0.54 -0.44 -6.71
CA VAL A 45 -1.38 0.67 -6.24
C VAL A 45 -0.95 1.96 -6.93
N LYS A 46 -1.85 2.52 -7.75
CA LYS A 46 -1.67 3.83 -8.37
C LYS A 46 -1.86 4.95 -7.33
N LYS A 47 -0.84 5.78 -7.14
CA LYS A 47 -0.78 6.79 -6.06
C LYS A 47 -1.68 8.00 -6.33
N ASP A 48 -2.06 8.24 -7.58
CA ASP A 48 -3.04 9.24 -7.99
C ASP A 48 -4.49 8.70 -8.01
N GLY A 49 -4.67 7.41 -7.73
CA GLY A 49 -5.96 6.74 -7.78
C GLY A 49 -6.79 6.90 -6.50
N GLN A 50 -8.12 6.84 -6.66
CA GLN A 50 -9.07 6.81 -5.54
C GLN A 50 -8.76 5.68 -4.55
N TYR A 51 -8.33 4.51 -5.05
CA TYR A 51 -7.96 3.39 -4.19
C TYR A 51 -6.86 3.78 -3.20
N PHE A 52 -5.80 4.45 -3.67
CA PHE A 52 -4.73 4.91 -2.79
C PHE A 52 -5.23 5.94 -1.77
N ALA A 53 -6.02 6.92 -2.23
CA ALA A 53 -6.59 7.96 -1.39
C ALA A 53 -7.52 7.41 -0.30
N GLU A 54 -8.22 6.31 -0.54
CA GLU A 54 -9.09 5.66 0.46
C GLU A 54 -8.32 4.76 1.42
N HIS A 55 -7.32 4.02 0.94
CA HIS A 55 -6.73 2.92 1.69
C HIS A 55 -5.40 3.26 2.36
N PHE A 56 -4.69 4.31 1.92
CA PHE A 56 -3.34 4.59 2.44
C PHE A 56 -3.16 6.04 2.89
N GLU A 57 -2.37 6.21 3.94
CA GLU A 57 -1.78 7.47 4.36
C GLU A 57 -0.28 7.28 4.59
N ILE A 58 0.50 8.31 4.32
CA ILE A 58 1.93 8.29 4.66
C ILE A 58 2.05 8.27 6.18
N SER A 59 2.62 7.20 6.74
CA SER A 59 2.77 7.01 8.19
C SER A 59 4.02 7.72 8.76
N GLY A 60 4.79 8.41 7.91
CA GLY A 60 6.07 9.01 8.26
C GLY A 60 7.20 7.97 8.41
N GLY A 61 8.39 8.36 7.97
CA GLY A 61 9.63 7.59 8.06
C GLY A 61 10.65 8.12 7.05
N ASN A 62 11.51 9.05 7.51
CA ASN A 62 12.60 9.74 6.82
C ASN A 62 12.51 9.94 5.30
#